data_AF-A0A257XU90-F1
#
_entry.id   AF-A0A257XU90-F1
#
_cell.length_a   1.000
_cell.length_b   1.000
_cell.length_c   1.000
_cell.angle_alpha   90.00
_cell.angle_beta   90.00
_cell.angle_gamma   90.00
#
_symmetry.space_group_name_H-M   'P 1'
#
loop_
_entity.id
_entity.type
_entity.pdbx_description
1 polymer ?
#
loop_
_entity_poly.entity_id
_entity_poly.type
_entity_poly.pdbx_seq_one_letter_code
_entity_poly.pdbx_strand_id
1 'polypeptide(L)'
;MSSPCPINLGAEDWLHPDWRGNFYPDGLPDDWLLSYYNTRFQAVYLPAVRWQAASVSEWSQWLDDTQPGFRFLLEPGLASFPCDARVIEATSDWSAEHVWWIDTSPDLRELAEHAKARAARHEPFFVISRSGDLVRLEQVAILSRVLGY
;
A
#
# COMPACT_ATOMS: atom_id res chain seq x y z
N MET A 1 -6.70 15.03 -22.99
CA MET A 1 -5.44 14.65 -22.31
C MET A 1 -5.87 13.92 -21.06
N SER A 2 -6.02 12.58 -21.15
CA SER A 2 -6.50 11.79 -20.02
C SER A 2 -5.39 11.76 -18.98
N SER A 3 -5.60 12.45 -17.85
CA SER A 3 -4.70 12.33 -16.72
C SER A 3 -4.67 10.86 -16.31
N PRO A 4 -3.49 10.25 -16.23
CA PRO A 4 -3.40 8.88 -15.85
C PRO A 4 -3.72 8.77 -14.34
N CYS A 5 -4.60 7.84 -13.97
CA CYS A 5 -5.00 7.68 -12.57
C CYS A 5 -3.90 6.91 -11.82
N PRO A 6 -3.30 7.50 -10.77
CA PRO A 6 -2.12 6.92 -10.12
C PRO A 6 -2.47 5.57 -9.48
N ILE A 7 -1.74 4.53 -9.86
CA ILE A 7 -1.79 3.22 -9.20
C ILE A 7 -1.01 3.34 -7.89
N ASN A 8 -1.69 3.12 -6.76
CA ASN A 8 -1.05 3.16 -5.44
C ASN A 8 -0.49 1.79 -5.11
N LEU A 9 0.83 1.67 -5.13
CA LEU A 9 1.52 0.42 -4.81
C LEU A 9 1.79 0.31 -3.31
N GLY A 10 1.65 -0.90 -2.79
CA GLY A 10 1.95 -1.23 -1.41
C GLY A 10 2.09 -2.72 -1.13
N ALA A 11 2.27 -3.05 0.15
CA ALA A 11 2.32 -4.39 0.68
C ALA A 11 1.45 -4.53 1.93
N GLU A 12 1.17 -5.77 2.31
CA GLU A 12 0.63 -6.13 3.62
C GLU A 12 1.74 -6.02 4.63
N ASP A 13 1.60 -5.08 5.56
CA ASP A 13 2.62 -4.69 6.52
C ASP A 13 3.92 -4.21 5.85
N TRP A 14 4.74 -3.46 6.59
CA TRP A 14 6.07 -3.02 6.13
C TRP A 14 7.19 -3.80 6.82
N LEU A 15 6.87 -4.57 7.87
CA LEU A 15 7.78 -5.38 8.65
C LEU A 15 7.97 -6.76 8.03
N HIS A 16 8.74 -6.80 6.94
CA HIS A 16 9.13 -8.07 6.33
C HIS A 16 10.60 -8.37 6.67
N PRO A 17 10.89 -9.51 7.34
CA PRO A 17 12.28 -9.87 7.66
C PRO A 17 13.13 -10.08 6.40
N ASP A 18 12.55 -10.60 5.33
CA ASP A 18 13.19 -10.75 4.00
C ASP A 18 13.58 -9.41 3.36
N TRP A 19 12.99 -8.30 3.79
CA TRP A 19 13.35 -6.99 3.25
C TRP A 19 14.60 -6.41 3.91
N ARG A 20 14.98 -6.86 5.11
CA ARG A 20 16.23 -6.42 5.74
C ARG A 20 17.44 -6.97 4.98
N GLY A 21 18.33 -6.07 4.57
CA GLY A 21 19.50 -6.38 3.75
C GLY A 21 19.25 -6.38 2.25
N ASN A 22 17.98 -6.43 1.79
CA ASN A 22 17.63 -6.39 0.37
C ASN A 22 16.96 -5.07 -0.05
N PHE A 23 15.99 -4.61 0.73
CA PHE A 23 15.28 -3.36 0.52
C PHE A 23 15.59 -2.33 1.60
N TYR A 24 15.56 -2.77 2.87
CA TYR A 24 16.02 -1.98 4.00
C TYR A 24 17.52 -2.17 4.19
N PRO A 25 18.28 -1.09 4.40
CA PRO A 25 19.70 -1.20 4.72
C PRO A 25 19.91 -1.98 6.03
N ASP A 26 21.04 -2.69 6.11
CA ASP A 26 21.43 -3.42 7.31
C ASP A 26 21.57 -2.45 8.49
N GLY A 27 20.95 -2.80 9.63
CA GLY A 27 20.94 -1.96 10.82
C GLY A 27 19.91 -0.82 10.85
N LEU A 28 18.97 -0.73 9.87
CA LEU A 28 17.88 0.25 9.93
C LEU A 28 16.96 -0.05 11.13
N PRO A 29 16.75 0.91 12.06
CA PRO A 29 15.87 0.72 13.21
C PRO A 29 14.42 0.58 12.75
N ASP A 30 13.62 -0.18 13.51
CA ASP A 30 12.21 -0.46 13.21
C ASP A 30 11.36 0.80 13.01
N ASP A 31 11.71 1.85 13.74
CA ASP A 31 11.06 3.17 13.71
C ASP A 31 11.17 3.86 12.33
N TRP A 32 12.31 3.66 11.63
CA TRP A 32 12.57 4.29 10.33
C TRP A 32 12.12 3.44 9.14
N LEU A 33 11.66 2.21 9.39
CA LEU A 33 11.19 1.32 8.33
C LEU A 33 10.01 1.93 7.59
N LEU A 34 9.04 2.50 8.31
CA LEU A 34 7.86 3.13 7.72
C LEU A 34 8.25 4.37 6.91
N SER A 35 9.12 5.23 7.44
CA SER A 35 9.58 6.43 6.74
C SER A 35 10.28 6.04 5.43
N TYR A 36 11.14 5.02 5.46
CA TYR A 36 11.80 4.49 4.26
C TYR A 36 10.79 3.88 3.29
N TYR A 37 9.86 3.07 3.78
CA TYR A 37 8.80 2.44 2.99
C TYR A 37 7.95 3.46 2.24
N ASN A 38 7.51 4.53 2.92
CA ASN A 38 6.71 5.62 2.35
C ASN A 38 7.44 6.42 1.25
N THR A 39 8.77 6.32 1.13
CA THR A 39 9.48 6.91 -0.02
C THR A 39 9.35 6.10 -1.30
N ARG A 40 8.99 4.81 -1.19
CA ARG A 40 8.93 3.86 -2.30
C ARG A 40 7.50 3.47 -2.64
N PHE A 41 6.65 3.33 -1.62
CA PHE A 41 5.27 2.90 -1.71
C PHE A 41 4.34 3.99 -1.21
N GLN A 42 3.17 4.11 -1.82
CA GLN A 42 2.17 5.14 -1.48
C GLN A 42 1.01 4.58 -0.67
N ALA A 43 0.92 3.25 -0.54
CA ALA A 43 -0.09 2.60 0.28
C ALA A 43 0.52 1.49 1.13
N VAL A 44 -0.15 1.16 2.22
CA VAL A 44 0.15 -0.03 3.02
C VAL A 44 -1.13 -0.65 3.53
N TYR A 45 -1.19 -1.97 3.52
CA TYR A 45 -2.30 -2.71 4.08
C TYR A 45 -1.91 -3.18 5.48
N LEU A 46 -2.60 -2.68 6.49
CA LEU A 46 -2.37 -3.00 7.89
C LEU A 46 -3.40 -4.03 8.35
N PRO A 47 -2.96 -5.24 8.76
CA PRO A 47 -3.87 -6.24 9.28
C PRO A 47 -4.45 -5.79 10.63
N ALA A 48 -5.64 -6.28 10.96
CA ALA A 48 -6.44 -5.85 12.11
C ALA A 48 -5.65 -5.98 13.40
N VAL A 49 -4.97 -7.10 13.58
CA VAL A 49 -4.13 -7.37 14.76
C VAL A 49 -3.00 -6.34 14.95
N ARG A 50 -2.43 -5.81 13.86
CA ARG A 50 -1.29 -4.89 13.90
C ARG A 50 -1.73 -3.50 14.34
N TRP A 51 -2.74 -2.95 13.66
CA TRP A 51 -3.16 -1.58 13.93
C TRP A 51 -4.02 -1.46 15.19
N GLN A 52 -4.70 -2.54 15.61
CA GLN A 52 -5.40 -2.60 16.90
C GLN A 52 -4.45 -2.71 18.08
N ALA A 53 -3.28 -3.33 17.89
CA ALA A 53 -2.23 -3.39 18.91
C ALA A 53 -1.47 -2.05 19.05
N ALA A 54 -1.52 -1.20 18.03
CA ALA A 54 -0.83 0.08 18.02
C ALA A 54 -1.52 1.10 18.93
N SER A 55 -0.71 1.76 19.74
CA SER A 55 -1.15 2.84 20.62
C SER A 55 -1.42 4.13 19.84
N VAL A 56 -2.17 5.07 20.43
CA VAL A 56 -2.44 6.39 19.84
C VAL A 56 -1.14 7.15 19.51
N SER A 57 -0.10 6.98 20.33
CA SER A 57 1.23 7.56 20.08
C SER A 57 1.91 6.96 18.85
N GLU A 58 1.83 5.64 18.67
CA GLU A 58 2.39 4.95 17.48
C GLU A 58 1.65 5.40 16.22
N TRP A 59 0.32 5.49 16.28
CA TRP A 59 -0.49 6.02 15.19
C TRP A 59 -0.12 7.46 14.82
N SER A 60 0.05 8.33 15.82
CA SER A 60 0.49 9.71 15.60
C SER A 60 1.86 9.75 14.91
N GLN A 61 2.78 8.87 15.32
CA GLN A 61 4.10 8.78 14.73
C GLN A 61 4.05 8.27 13.28
N TRP A 62 3.26 7.23 13.01
CA TRP A 62 3.07 6.73 11.64
C TRP A 62 2.51 7.80 10.72
N LEU A 63 1.58 8.60 11.23
CA LEU A 63 1.01 9.73 10.51
C LEU A 63 1.98 10.90 10.35
N ASP A 64 2.97 11.08 11.23
CA ASP A 64 4.00 12.11 11.10
C ASP A 64 5.09 11.70 10.09
N ASP A 65 5.51 10.43 10.12
CA ASP A 65 6.53 9.86 9.23
C ASP A 65 6.03 9.62 7.78
N THR A 66 4.71 9.66 7.55
CA THR A 66 4.13 9.40 6.23
C THR A 66 3.75 10.65 5.47
N GLN A 67 3.91 10.60 4.14
CA GLN A 67 3.60 11.71 3.25
C GLN A 67 2.07 11.93 3.16
N PRO A 68 1.61 13.15 2.81
CA PRO A 68 0.16 13.44 2.67
C PRO A 68 -0.54 12.60 1.58
N GLY A 69 0.22 12.11 0.59
CA GLY A 69 -0.28 11.19 -0.43
C GLY A 69 -0.40 9.74 0.03
N PHE A 70 0.21 9.39 1.16
CA PHE A 70 0.22 8.01 1.66
C PHE A 70 -1.17 7.59 2.14
N ARG A 71 -1.49 6.31 1.95
CA ARG A 71 -2.79 5.72 2.34
C ARG A 71 -2.58 4.47 3.19
N PHE A 72 -3.17 4.47 4.38
CA PHE A 72 -3.23 3.31 5.25
C PHE A 72 -4.55 2.60 5.01
N LEU A 73 -4.47 1.39 4.46
CA LEU A 73 -5.61 0.50 4.28
C LEU A 73 -5.71 -0.39 5.51
N LEU A 74 -6.75 -0.20 6.33
CA LEU A 74 -6.96 -1.00 7.53
C LEU A 74 -7.86 -2.18 7.24
N GLU A 75 -7.42 -3.37 7.62
CA GLU A 75 -8.31 -4.51 7.66
C GLU A 75 -9.47 -4.24 8.64
N PRO A 76 -10.72 -4.57 8.27
CA PRO A 76 -11.90 -4.30 9.09
C PRO A 76 -11.74 -4.92 10.47
N GLY A 77 -11.94 -4.10 11.50
CA GLY A 77 -11.68 -4.46 12.88
C GLY A 77 -12.67 -3.83 13.85
N LEU A 78 -12.50 -4.14 15.13
CA LEU A 78 -13.39 -3.66 16.20
C LEU A 78 -12.82 -2.47 16.97
N ALA A 79 -11.55 -2.12 16.79
CA ALA A 79 -10.95 -0.98 17.48
C ALA A 79 -11.21 0.34 16.74
N SER A 80 -11.02 1.45 17.46
CA SER A 80 -11.09 2.77 16.86
C SER A 80 -9.73 3.15 16.28
N PHE A 81 -9.72 3.61 15.03
CA PHE A 81 -8.56 4.19 14.36
C PHE A 81 -8.69 5.72 14.32
N PRO A 82 -7.59 6.46 14.14
CA PRO A 82 -7.64 7.92 14.05
C PRO A 82 -8.48 8.39 12.86
N CYS A 83 -9.31 9.42 13.06
CA CYS A 83 -10.08 10.08 12.00
C CYS A 83 -9.14 10.94 11.12
N ASP A 84 -8.32 10.30 10.30
CA ASP A 84 -7.40 10.95 9.36
C ASP A 84 -7.79 10.57 7.92
N ALA A 85 -7.71 11.51 6.99
CA ALA A 85 -8.06 11.27 5.58
C ALA A 85 -7.15 10.26 4.88
N ARG A 86 -5.99 9.97 5.47
CA ARG A 86 -5.05 8.95 4.99
C ARG A 86 -5.45 7.54 5.41
N VAL A 87 -6.28 7.40 6.43
CA VAL A 87 -6.69 6.09 6.97
C VAL A 87 -8.02 5.70 6.35
N ILE A 88 -8.01 4.58 5.64
CA ILE A 88 -9.17 4.03 4.94
C ILE A 88 -9.40 2.62 5.49
N GLU A 89 -10.60 2.37 5.99
CA GLU A 89 -11.02 1.02 6.34
C GLU A 89 -11.29 0.23 5.05
N ALA A 90 -10.44 -0.74 4.77
CA ALA A 90 -10.52 -1.61 3.61
C ALA A 90 -11.49 -2.77 3.89
N THR A 91 -12.79 -2.44 4.03
CA THR A 91 -13.86 -3.44 4.20
C THR A 91 -13.81 -4.50 3.10
N SER A 92 -14.28 -5.71 3.37
CA SER A 92 -14.21 -6.81 2.40
C SER A 92 -14.86 -6.49 1.05
N ASP A 93 -15.92 -5.68 1.06
CA ASP A 93 -16.60 -5.21 -0.15
C ASP A 93 -15.74 -4.19 -0.91
N TRP A 94 -15.28 -3.15 -0.21
CA TRP A 94 -14.47 -2.09 -0.81
C TRP A 94 -13.13 -2.60 -1.33
N SER A 95 -12.45 -3.45 -0.56
CA SER A 95 -11.16 -4.03 -0.91
C SER A 95 -11.27 -4.99 -2.10
N ALA A 96 -12.34 -5.76 -2.23
CA ALA A 96 -12.57 -6.59 -3.41
C ALA A 96 -12.68 -5.75 -4.70
N GLU A 97 -13.10 -4.50 -4.58
CA GLU A 97 -13.22 -3.58 -5.70
C GLU A 97 -11.94 -2.75 -5.96
N HIS A 98 -11.29 -2.24 -4.91
CA HIS A 98 -10.23 -1.24 -5.02
C HIS A 98 -8.83 -1.80 -4.76
N VAL A 99 -8.72 -2.98 -4.13
CA VAL A 99 -7.45 -3.62 -3.77
C VAL A 99 -7.21 -4.83 -4.66
N TRP A 100 -6.12 -4.78 -5.41
CA TRP A 100 -5.65 -5.89 -6.22
C TRP A 100 -4.49 -6.61 -5.53
N TRP A 101 -4.69 -7.90 -5.27
CA TRP A 101 -3.68 -8.76 -4.68
C TRP A 101 -2.81 -9.38 -5.78
N ILE A 102 -1.54 -8.95 -5.87
CA ILE A 102 -0.61 -9.46 -6.89
C ILE A 102 -0.20 -10.91 -6.65
N ASP A 103 -0.41 -11.41 -5.44
CA ASP A 103 -0.10 -12.79 -5.04
C ASP A 103 -1.05 -13.79 -5.69
N THR A 104 -2.34 -13.45 -5.80
CA THR A 104 -3.37 -14.32 -6.40
C THR A 104 -3.46 -14.18 -7.92
N SER A 105 -3.10 -13.03 -8.47
CA SER A 105 -3.22 -12.75 -9.90
C SER A 105 -1.88 -12.21 -10.45
N PRO A 106 -1.03 -13.07 -11.04
CA PRO A 106 0.29 -12.68 -11.55
C PRO A 106 0.25 -11.94 -12.89
N ASP A 107 -0.91 -11.85 -13.54
CA ASP A 107 -1.04 -11.27 -14.87
C ASP A 107 -1.00 -9.74 -14.84
N LEU A 108 0.18 -9.18 -15.12
CA LEU A 108 0.41 -7.73 -15.26
C LEU A 108 -0.51 -7.07 -16.29
N ARG A 109 -0.92 -7.82 -17.32
CA ARG A 109 -1.82 -7.32 -18.36
C ARG A 109 -3.23 -7.11 -17.83
N GLU A 110 -3.75 -8.06 -17.06
CA GLU A 110 -5.06 -7.91 -16.40
C GLU A 110 -5.04 -6.76 -15.42
N LEU A 111 -3.97 -6.64 -14.62
CA LEU A 111 -3.76 -5.50 -13.73
C LEU A 111 -3.79 -4.18 -14.50
N ALA A 112 -3.11 -4.08 -15.64
CA ALA A 112 -3.08 -2.87 -16.46
C ALA A 112 -4.47 -2.51 -17.03
N GLU A 113 -5.23 -3.50 -17.50
CA GLU A 113 -6.59 -3.28 -18.01
C GLU A 113 -7.55 -2.89 -16.88
N HIS A 114 -7.42 -3.51 -15.71
CA HIS A 114 -8.21 -3.16 -14.53
C HIS A 114 -7.89 -1.74 -14.05
N ALA A 115 -6.60 -1.39 -13.98
CA ALA A 115 -6.14 -0.05 -13.65
C ALA A 115 -6.67 0.98 -14.64
N LYS A 116 -6.66 0.69 -15.95
CA LYS A 116 -7.26 1.58 -16.98
C LYS A 116 -8.77 1.77 -16.78
N ALA A 117 -9.49 0.69 -16.49
CA ALA A 117 -10.93 0.75 -16.28
C ALA A 117 -11.29 1.63 -15.07
N ARG A 118 -10.54 1.50 -13.97
CA ARG A 118 -10.68 2.35 -12.76
C ARG A 118 -10.22 3.78 -13.02
N ALA A 119 -9.14 3.96 -13.79
CA ALA A 119 -8.65 5.27 -14.18
C ALA A 119 -9.69 6.06 -14.96
N ALA A 120 -10.48 5.41 -15.82
CA ALA A 120 -11.58 6.05 -16.53
C ALA A 120 -12.72 6.52 -15.60
N ARG A 121 -12.85 5.89 -14.42
CA ARG A 121 -13.85 6.22 -13.39
C ARG A 121 -13.33 7.18 -12.32
N HIS A 122 -12.05 7.58 -12.39
CA HIS A 122 -11.34 8.35 -11.36
C HIS A 122 -11.40 7.70 -9.97
N GLU A 123 -11.47 6.36 -9.93
CA GLU A 123 -11.49 5.60 -8.68
C GLU A 123 -10.06 5.26 -8.26
N PRO A 124 -9.73 5.37 -6.95
CA PRO A 124 -8.40 5.03 -6.48
C PRO A 124 -8.16 3.53 -6.62
N PHE A 125 -7.05 3.15 -7.23
CA PHE A 125 -6.67 1.75 -7.39
C PHE A 125 -5.43 1.45 -6.55
N PHE A 126 -5.51 0.40 -5.74
CA PHE A 126 -4.46 -0.04 -4.84
C PHE A 126 -3.99 -1.42 -5.26
N VAL A 127 -2.68 -1.60 -5.37
CA VAL A 127 -2.07 -2.88 -5.68
C VAL A 127 -1.21 -3.26 -4.49
N ILE A 128 -1.59 -4.35 -3.83
CA ILE A 128 -1.00 -4.78 -2.57
C ILE A 128 -0.41 -6.18 -2.72
N SER A 129 0.80 -6.39 -2.17
CA SER A 129 1.39 -7.72 -2.02
C SER A 129 1.26 -8.25 -0.59
N ARG A 130 0.62 -9.40 -0.41
CA ARG A 130 0.57 -10.11 0.88
C ARG A 130 1.92 -10.69 1.28
N SER A 131 2.63 -11.30 0.34
CA SER A 131 3.96 -11.87 0.62
C SER A 131 5.07 -10.82 0.65
N GLY A 132 4.77 -9.55 0.36
CA GLY A 132 5.78 -8.51 0.25
C GLY A 132 6.76 -8.76 -0.90
N ASP A 133 6.28 -9.27 -2.03
CA ASP A 133 7.13 -9.59 -3.18
C ASP A 133 7.61 -8.30 -3.88
N LEU A 134 8.81 -7.85 -3.49
CA LEU A 134 9.42 -6.62 -4.00
C LEU A 134 9.66 -6.66 -5.50
N VAL A 135 9.98 -7.83 -6.06
CA VAL A 135 10.25 -7.99 -7.49
C VAL A 135 8.97 -7.69 -8.28
N ARG A 136 7.84 -8.28 -7.87
CA ARG A 136 6.55 -8.01 -8.51
C ARG A 136 6.12 -6.57 -8.33
N LEU A 137 6.27 -6.01 -7.13
CA LEU A 137 5.93 -4.62 -6.88
C LEU A 137 6.74 -3.66 -7.76
N GLU A 138 8.03 -3.94 -7.95
CA GLU A 138 8.88 -3.16 -8.86
C GLU A 138 8.44 -3.34 -10.33
N GLN A 139 8.06 -4.54 -10.75
CA GLN A 139 7.52 -4.77 -12.10
C GLN A 139 6.26 -3.94 -12.36
N VAL A 140 5.33 -3.88 -11.40
CA VAL A 140 4.13 -3.05 -11.53
C VAL A 140 4.49 -1.56 -11.53
N ALA A 141 5.44 -1.13 -10.70
CA ALA A 141 5.93 0.26 -10.69
C ALA A 141 6.53 0.67 -12.03
N ILE A 142 7.36 -0.20 -12.62
CA ILE A 142 7.94 0.02 -13.96
C ILE A 142 6.83 0.08 -15.00
N LEU A 143 5.89 -0.86 -14.98
CA LEU A 143 4.79 -0.91 -15.92
C LEU A 143 3.90 0.33 -15.84
N SER A 144 3.55 0.77 -14.63
CA SER A 144 2.84 2.02 -14.36
C SER A 144 3.55 3.21 -15.02
N ARG A 145 4.87 3.33 -14.81
CA ARG A 145 5.68 4.40 -15.37
C ARG A 145 5.79 4.35 -16.89
N VAL A 146 5.91 3.15 -17.48
CA VAL A 146 5.96 2.94 -18.94
C VAL A 146 4.63 3.27 -19.61
N LEU A 147 3.53 2.93 -18.96
CA LEU A 147 2.18 3.27 -19.42
C LEU A 147 1.84 4.75 -19.21
N GLY A 148 2.74 5.51 -18.59
CA GLY A 148 2.61 6.95 -18.40
C GLY A 148 1.61 7.31 -17.31
N TYR A 149 1.56 6.52 -16.23
CA TYR A 149 0.84 6.82 -15.00
C TYR A 149 1.71 7.50 -13.94
#